data_AF-A0A6I1MVV9-F1
#
_entry.id   AF-A0A6I1MVV9-F1
#
_cell.length_a   1.000
_cell.length_b   1.000
_cell.length_c   1.000
_cell.angle_alpha   90.00
_cell.angle_beta   90.00
_cell.angle_gamma   90.00
#
_symmetry.space_group_name_H-M   'P 1'
#
loop_
_entity.id
_entity.type
_entity.pdbx_description
1 polymer ?
#
loop_
_entity_poly.entity_id
_entity_poly.type
_entity_poly.pdbx_seq_one_letter_code
_entity_poly.pdbx_strand_id
1 'polypeptide(L)'
;MERLAENLAVAFAGQDGDNLRVVDLPTGKLTVTARAGAYPLDALVGFAARANAKRGFLFVSKVLGKHWPVRPSAMRGLHQSLARGLPLDLPGPVLFIAMAETAVGLGQGVFEAWLDEDAGREALFLHTTRYRVGDGPLIEFEEAHSHAPRQFLHMPDDPALAAKFAQARSIVLVDDEASTGNTFVNLAAACRVVAPAIEHVHLVTITNFMGEQGTSQLLGRFGVPVTHNAALEGAFSFEAGQLETGAAPAQRYDASADRGASAAFGRLAVDHALALPPALAAGLFEQVQPGQRVLVLGTGEFMHPAYLLGRALEEMGADVVVQSTTRSPILVWGAVASAVTFPDNYGEGVANFIYNVAPGQYDHVLVCHETPPTAALHELAGKLGARLFHFKSEKLVEEIPVR
;
A
#
# COMPACT_ATOMS: atom_id res chain seq x y z
N MET A 1 -10.46 -19.88 -12.28
CA MET A 1 -10.47 -18.66 -13.12
C MET A 1 -11.88 -18.07 -13.28
N GLU A 2 -12.95 -18.86 -13.42
CA GLU A 2 -14.33 -18.31 -13.41
C GLU A 2 -14.77 -17.74 -12.04
N ARG A 3 -14.46 -18.42 -10.92
CA ARG A 3 -14.90 -17.97 -9.58
C ARG A 3 -14.26 -16.69 -9.02
N LEU A 4 -13.08 -16.29 -9.49
CA LEU A 4 -12.41 -15.07 -9.02
C LEU A 4 -12.90 -13.83 -9.78
N ALA A 5 -13.25 -14.01 -11.06
CA ALA A 5 -14.01 -13.03 -11.81
C ALA A 5 -15.42 -12.90 -11.20
N GLU A 6 -16.11 -14.00 -10.85
CA GLU A 6 -17.46 -13.96 -10.26
C GLU A 6 -17.58 -13.18 -8.93
N ASN A 7 -16.56 -13.20 -8.06
CA ASN A 7 -16.60 -12.47 -6.79
C ASN A 7 -16.35 -10.95 -6.91
N LEU A 8 -15.82 -10.49 -8.04
CA LEU A 8 -15.73 -9.07 -8.42
C LEU A 8 -16.74 -8.70 -9.53
N ALA A 9 -17.31 -9.69 -10.21
CA ALA A 9 -18.33 -9.56 -11.24
C ALA A 9 -19.73 -9.69 -10.63
N VAL A 10 -20.08 -8.72 -9.79
CA VAL A 10 -21.45 -8.21 -9.86
C VAL A 10 -21.55 -7.56 -11.25
N ALA A 11 -22.55 -7.97 -12.04
CA ALA A 11 -22.68 -7.71 -13.47
C ALA A 11 -22.34 -6.27 -13.92
N PHE A 12 -21.21 -6.10 -14.61
CA PHE A 12 -20.91 -4.91 -15.40
C PHE A 12 -20.34 -5.34 -16.74
N ALA A 13 -21.24 -5.75 -17.64
CA ALA A 13 -20.91 -5.88 -19.06
C ALA A 13 -20.43 -4.52 -19.57
N GLY A 14 -19.21 -4.48 -20.11
CA GLY A 14 -18.61 -3.29 -20.70
C GLY A 14 -19.50 -2.73 -21.81
N GLN A 15 -19.67 -1.41 -21.81
CA GLN A 15 -20.00 -0.70 -23.04
C GLN A 15 -18.69 -0.22 -23.66
N ASP A 16 -18.53 -0.51 -24.95
CA ASP A 16 -17.37 -0.17 -25.75
C ASP A 16 -17.11 1.34 -25.74
N GLY A 17 -16.02 1.76 -25.09
CA GLY A 17 -15.55 3.15 -25.07
C GLY A 17 -14.73 3.49 -23.83
N ASP A 18 -13.86 4.51 -23.95
CA ASP A 18 -13.25 5.13 -22.78
C ASP A 18 -14.35 5.66 -21.85
N ASN A 19 -14.34 5.23 -20.59
CA ASN A 19 -15.33 5.64 -19.61
C ASN A 19 -14.96 7.02 -19.07
N LEU A 20 -15.71 8.04 -19.48
CA LEU A 20 -15.62 9.39 -18.94
C LEU A 20 -16.44 9.49 -17.63
N ARG A 21 -15.80 9.93 -16.56
CA ARG A 21 -16.44 10.24 -15.27
C ARG A 21 -16.15 11.68 -14.90
N VAL A 22 -17.21 12.42 -14.57
CA VAL A 22 -17.11 13.78 -14.04
C VAL A 22 -17.64 13.76 -12.62
N VAL A 23 -16.86 14.31 -11.69
CA VAL A 23 -17.17 14.34 -10.25
C VAL A 23 -17.07 15.77 -9.76
N ASP A 24 -18.18 16.32 -9.30
CA ASP A 24 -18.22 17.62 -8.64
C ASP A 24 -17.89 17.42 -7.15
N LEU A 25 -16.69 17.84 -6.76
CA LEU A 25 -16.21 17.80 -5.38
C LEU A 25 -16.49 19.16 -4.69
N PRO A 26 -16.53 19.21 -3.35
CA PRO A 26 -16.56 20.46 -2.61
C PRO A 26 -15.35 21.36 -2.90
N THR A 27 -14.30 20.78 -3.48
CA THR A 27 -13.00 21.38 -3.69
C THR A 27 -12.71 21.74 -5.15
N GLY A 28 -13.60 21.39 -6.08
CA GLY A 28 -13.40 21.56 -7.51
C GLY A 28 -14.05 20.45 -8.33
N LYS A 29 -13.71 20.36 -9.60
CA LYS A 29 -14.27 19.40 -10.54
C LYS A 29 -13.19 18.47 -11.06
N LEU A 30 -13.38 17.16 -10.88
CA LEU A 30 -12.47 16.12 -11.36
C LEU A 30 -13.09 15.42 -12.57
N THR A 31 -12.35 15.38 -13.66
CA THR A 31 -12.71 14.63 -14.86
C THR A 31 -11.72 13.49 -15.04
N VAL A 32 -12.21 12.27 -15.17
CA VAL A 32 -11.39 11.06 -15.31
C VAL A 32 -11.83 10.31 -16.55
N THR A 33 -10.88 9.87 -17.34
CA THR A 33 -11.09 8.91 -18.40
C THR A 33 -10.40 7.61 -18.02
N ALA A 34 -11.09 6.49 -18.20
CA ALA A 34 -10.54 5.16 -17.97
C ALA A 34 -10.70 4.32 -19.24
N ARG A 35 -9.59 3.74 -19.69
CA ARG A 35 -9.58 2.79 -20.81
C ARG A 35 -10.30 1.51 -20.37
N ALA A 36 -11.08 0.93 -21.28
CA ALA A 36 -11.67 -0.39 -21.05
C ALA A 36 -10.57 -1.44 -20.78
N GLY A 37 -10.78 -2.28 -19.78
CA GLY A 37 -9.79 -3.26 -19.33
C GLY A 37 -10.40 -4.33 -18.43
N ALA A 38 -9.54 -5.09 -17.74
CA ALA A 38 -9.96 -6.19 -16.88
C ALA A 38 -10.79 -5.73 -15.66
N TYR A 39 -10.63 -4.48 -15.25
CA TYR A 39 -11.30 -3.91 -14.08
C TYR A 39 -12.03 -2.62 -14.47
N PRO A 40 -13.32 -2.47 -14.10
CA PRO A 40 -14.00 -1.19 -14.27
C PRO A 40 -13.50 -0.16 -13.23
N LEU A 41 -13.51 1.12 -13.60
CA LEU A 41 -13.04 2.24 -12.76
C LEU A 41 -13.65 2.19 -11.34
N ASP A 42 -14.98 2.05 -11.24
CA ASP A 42 -15.70 2.09 -9.96
C ASP A 42 -15.42 0.87 -9.07
N ALA A 43 -14.88 -0.24 -9.61
CA ALA A 43 -14.45 -1.39 -8.80
C ALA A 43 -13.10 -1.14 -8.11
N LEU A 44 -12.20 -0.37 -8.75
CA LEU A 44 -10.88 -0.09 -8.21
C LEU A 44 -10.85 1.20 -7.39
N VAL A 45 -11.64 2.20 -7.80
CA VAL A 45 -11.51 3.58 -7.34
C VAL A 45 -12.85 4.15 -6.87
N GLY A 46 -12.80 4.90 -5.77
CA GLY A 46 -13.79 5.90 -5.39
C GLY A 46 -13.18 7.30 -5.39
N PHE A 47 -14.01 8.32 -5.26
CA PHE A 47 -13.56 9.72 -5.29
C PHE A 47 -13.84 10.39 -3.95
N ALA A 48 -12.83 11.07 -3.41
CA ALA A 48 -12.94 11.83 -2.17
C ALA A 48 -12.26 13.20 -2.32
N ALA A 49 -12.50 14.07 -1.34
CA ALA A 49 -11.93 15.40 -1.29
C ALA A 49 -10.90 15.52 -0.16
N ARG A 50 -9.88 16.36 -0.35
CA ARG A 50 -8.91 16.71 0.68
C ARG A 50 -9.07 18.17 1.07
N ALA A 51 -8.84 18.48 2.34
CA ALA A 51 -8.76 19.85 2.83
C ALA A 51 -7.42 20.51 2.43
N ASN A 52 -7.13 20.59 1.12
CA ASN A 52 -5.88 21.12 0.60
C ASN A 52 -6.08 21.78 -0.77
N ALA A 53 -5.79 23.08 -0.88
CA ALA A 53 -5.97 23.85 -2.11
C ALA A 53 -5.11 23.37 -3.30
N LYS A 54 -3.94 22.75 -3.04
CA LYS A 54 -3.05 22.23 -4.09
C LYS A 54 -3.40 20.81 -4.53
N ARG A 55 -4.12 20.05 -3.70
CA ARG A 55 -4.48 18.64 -3.95
C ARG A 55 -5.91 18.40 -3.48
N GLY A 56 -6.88 19.10 -4.08
CA GLY A 56 -8.27 19.14 -3.62
C GLY A 56 -9.04 17.80 -3.70
N PHE A 57 -8.53 16.82 -4.44
CA PHE A 57 -9.17 15.51 -4.64
C PHE A 57 -8.28 14.36 -4.17
N LEU A 58 -8.86 13.17 -4.10
CA LEU A 58 -8.21 11.91 -3.82
C LEU A 58 -8.93 10.76 -4.55
N PHE A 59 -8.16 9.91 -5.22
CA PHE A 59 -8.60 8.59 -5.60
C PHE A 59 -8.52 7.63 -4.41
N VAL A 60 -9.66 7.12 -3.97
CA VAL A 60 -9.78 6.16 -2.88
C VAL A 60 -9.71 4.77 -3.49
N SER A 61 -8.57 4.10 -3.36
CA SER A 61 -8.47 2.69 -3.77
C SER A 61 -9.40 1.82 -2.92
N LYS A 62 -10.24 1.03 -3.59
CA LYS A 62 -11.15 0.04 -3.00
C LYS A 62 -10.54 -1.37 -2.91
N VAL A 63 -9.26 -1.48 -3.25
CA VAL A 63 -8.55 -2.77 -3.36
C VAL A 63 -7.21 -2.82 -2.62
N LEU A 64 -6.77 -1.72 -2.01
CA LEU A 64 -5.52 -1.66 -1.23
C LEU A 64 -5.65 -2.05 0.24
N GLY A 65 -6.82 -1.84 0.87
CA GLY A 65 -6.92 -1.92 2.33
C GLY A 65 -6.27 -0.71 3.04
N LYS A 66 -6.36 0.49 2.45
CA LYS A 66 -5.87 1.74 3.08
C LYS A 66 -7.01 2.59 3.63
N HIS A 67 -7.76 3.24 2.74
CA HIS A 67 -8.89 4.11 3.11
C HIS A 67 -10.25 3.41 3.00
N TRP A 68 -10.24 2.15 2.59
CA TRP A 68 -11.42 1.32 2.35
C TRP A 68 -11.17 -0.09 2.90
N PRO A 69 -12.09 -0.70 3.67
CA PRO A 69 -11.99 -2.10 4.08
C PRO A 69 -12.12 -3.04 2.88
N VAL A 70 -11.18 -3.97 2.72
CA VAL A 70 -11.12 -4.86 1.55
C VAL A 70 -11.11 -6.32 1.98
N ARG A 71 -11.76 -7.21 1.20
CA ARG A 71 -11.63 -8.65 1.40
C ARG A 71 -10.23 -9.15 1.03
N PRO A 72 -9.56 -9.95 1.89
CA PRO A 72 -8.24 -10.50 1.57
C PRO A 72 -8.19 -11.23 0.21
N SER A 73 -9.23 -11.98 -0.15
CA SER A 73 -9.29 -12.69 -1.44
C SER A 73 -9.27 -11.74 -2.63
N ALA A 74 -9.89 -10.55 -2.51
CA ALA A 74 -9.87 -9.54 -3.55
C ALA A 74 -8.48 -8.90 -3.70
N MET A 75 -7.82 -8.61 -2.57
CA MET A 75 -6.42 -8.15 -2.59
C MET A 75 -5.50 -9.19 -3.22
N ARG A 76 -5.62 -10.46 -2.80
CA ARG A 76 -4.84 -11.58 -3.36
C ARG A 76 -5.04 -11.71 -4.88
N GLY A 77 -6.29 -11.60 -5.35
CA GLY A 77 -6.62 -11.66 -6.76
C GLY A 77 -5.95 -10.53 -7.56
N LEU A 78 -5.94 -9.31 -7.02
CA LEU A 78 -5.24 -8.18 -7.64
C LEU A 78 -3.72 -8.41 -7.66
N HIS A 79 -3.12 -8.84 -6.53
CA HIS A 79 -1.69 -9.13 -6.44
C HIS A 79 -1.26 -10.16 -7.49
N GLN A 80 -2.00 -11.27 -7.61
CA GLN A 80 -1.76 -12.30 -8.61
C GLN A 80 -1.97 -11.81 -10.05
N SER A 81 -2.91 -10.90 -10.28
CA SER A 81 -3.13 -10.32 -11.61
C SER A 81 -1.99 -9.39 -12.02
N LEU A 82 -1.49 -8.58 -11.10
CA LEU A 82 -0.36 -7.69 -11.34
C LEU A 82 0.94 -8.48 -11.51
N ALA A 83 1.18 -9.50 -10.67
CA ALA A 83 2.33 -10.39 -10.75
C ALA A 83 2.43 -11.10 -12.12
N ARG A 84 1.30 -11.60 -12.65
CA ARG A 84 1.24 -12.22 -13.98
C ARG A 84 1.47 -11.24 -15.14
N GLY A 85 1.37 -9.94 -14.89
CA GLY A 85 1.66 -8.90 -15.88
C GLY A 85 3.15 -8.58 -16.02
N LEU A 86 4.00 -9.11 -15.14
CA LEU A 86 5.45 -8.96 -15.24
C LEU A 86 5.99 -9.76 -16.44
N PRO A 87 7.07 -9.30 -17.10
CA PRO A 87 7.76 -10.08 -18.11
C PRO A 87 8.28 -11.41 -17.53
N LEU A 88 8.09 -12.51 -18.28
CA LEU A 88 8.50 -13.84 -17.85
C LEU A 88 10.03 -14.03 -17.84
N ASP A 89 10.73 -13.19 -18.59
CA ASP A 89 12.17 -13.27 -18.87
C ASP A 89 12.95 -12.12 -18.22
N LEU A 90 12.43 -11.53 -17.14
CA LEU A 90 13.15 -10.51 -16.37
C LEU A 90 14.55 -11.01 -15.97
N PRO A 91 15.63 -10.30 -16.34
CA PRO A 91 16.98 -10.65 -15.92
C PRO A 91 17.11 -10.66 -14.38
N GLY A 92 17.44 -11.82 -13.81
CA GLY A 92 17.65 -11.99 -12.36
C GLY A 92 19.08 -11.65 -11.92
N PRO A 93 19.32 -11.36 -10.63
CA PRO A 93 18.32 -11.24 -9.56
C PRO A 93 17.38 -10.04 -9.75
N VAL A 94 16.12 -10.19 -9.31
CA VAL A 94 15.07 -9.17 -9.46
C VAL A 94 14.87 -8.42 -8.14
N LEU A 95 14.97 -7.10 -8.17
CA LEU A 95 14.74 -6.22 -7.03
C LEU A 95 13.34 -5.62 -7.08
N PHE A 96 12.46 -6.00 -6.16
CA PHE A 96 11.15 -5.37 -5.98
C PHE A 96 11.26 -4.23 -4.96
N ILE A 97 10.74 -3.05 -5.30
CA ILE A 97 10.64 -1.92 -4.37
C ILE A 97 9.23 -1.34 -4.39
N ALA A 98 8.57 -1.37 -3.24
CA ALA A 98 7.27 -0.73 -3.04
C ALA A 98 7.42 0.69 -2.48
N MET A 99 6.57 1.60 -2.96
CA MET A 99 6.52 2.99 -2.49
C MET A 99 5.66 3.12 -1.23
N ALA A 100 6.22 3.65 -0.15
CA ALA A 100 5.46 4.02 1.03
C ALA A 100 4.58 5.26 0.79
N GLU A 101 3.43 5.38 1.45
CA GLU A 101 2.89 4.44 2.46
C GLU A 101 1.90 3.44 1.85
N THR A 102 1.21 3.82 0.78
CA THR A 102 0.03 3.12 0.24
C THR A 102 0.35 1.82 -0.48
N ALA A 103 1.50 1.75 -1.15
CA ALA A 103 1.85 0.60 -1.97
C ALA A 103 2.67 -0.46 -1.23
N VAL A 104 3.01 -0.28 0.05
CA VAL A 104 3.82 -1.25 0.82
C VAL A 104 3.20 -2.66 0.78
N GLY A 105 1.93 -2.77 1.16
CA GLY A 105 1.21 -4.06 1.13
C GLY A 105 0.97 -4.58 -0.29
N LEU A 106 0.70 -3.67 -1.24
CA LEU A 106 0.55 -4.02 -2.65
C LEU A 106 1.82 -4.67 -3.21
N GLY A 107 2.97 -4.01 -3.02
CA GLY A 107 4.24 -4.47 -3.57
C GLY A 107 4.72 -5.76 -2.92
N GLN A 108 4.59 -5.92 -1.61
CA GLN A 108 4.92 -7.18 -0.94
C GLN A 108 3.99 -8.29 -1.44
N GLY A 109 2.68 -8.02 -1.58
CA GLY A 109 1.73 -8.97 -2.12
C GLY A 109 2.02 -9.40 -3.57
N VAL A 110 2.41 -8.45 -4.45
CA VAL A 110 2.81 -8.74 -5.83
C VAL A 110 4.11 -9.54 -5.87
N PHE A 111 5.10 -9.18 -5.06
CA PHE A 111 6.35 -9.92 -4.91
C PHE A 111 6.10 -11.38 -4.49
N GLU A 112 5.28 -11.59 -3.46
CA GLU A 112 4.93 -12.94 -2.98
C GLU A 112 4.17 -13.73 -4.04
N ALA A 113 3.19 -13.12 -4.70
CA ALA A 113 2.45 -13.78 -5.77
C ALA A 113 3.35 -14.14 -6.96
N TRP A 114 4.39 -13.34 -7.24
CA TRP A 114 5.38 -13.63 -8.27
C TRP A 114 6.36 -14.74 -7.82
N LEU A 115 6.79 -14.76 -6.55
CA LEU A 115 7.62 -15.86 -6.03
C LEU A 115 6.88 -17.21 -6.03
N ASP A 116 5.59 -17.21 -5.71
CA ASP A 116 4.75 -18.42 -5.67
C ASP A 116 4.69 -19.17 -7.02
N GLU A 117 4.92 -18.50 -8.15
CA GLU A 117 4.93 -19.12 -9.48
C GLU A 117 6.20 -19.93 -9.77
N ASP A 118 7.34 -19.56 -9.18
CA ASP A 118 8.62 -20.24 -9.36
C ASP A 118 9.55 -19.98 -8.18
N ALA A 119 9.68 -20.97 -7.31
CA ALA A 119 10.53 -20.93 -6.12
C ALA A 119 12.04 -20.87 -6.45
N GLY A 120 12.44 -21.06 -7.71
CA GLY A 120 13.82 -20.89 -8.17
C GLY A 120 14.20 -19.44 -8.49
N ARG A 121 13.23 -18.50 -8.47
CA ARG A 121 13.48 -17.08 -8.75
C ARG A 121 14.37 -16.46 -7.68
N GLU A 122 15.48 -15.88 -8.11
CA GLU A 122 16.31 -15.04 -7.24
C GLU A 122 15.75 -13.62 -7.22
N ALA A 123 15.15 -13.24 -6.10
CA ALA A 123 14.65 -11.89 -5.92
C ALA A 123 14.79 -11.37 -4.49
N LEU A 124 14.58 -10.07 -4.36
CA LEU A 124 14.63 -9.33 -3.11
C LEU A 124 13.49 -8.31 -3.10
N PHE A 125 12.77 -8.20 -2.00
CA PHE A 125 11.77 -7.17 -1.80
C PHE A 125 12.25 -6.16 -0.76
N LEU A 126 12.11 -4.87 -1.10
CA LEU A 126 12.19 -3.76 -0.17
C LEU A 126 10.97 -2.86 -0.29
N HIS A 127 10.77 -2.00 0.68
CA HIS A 127 9.89 -0.86 0.51
C HIS A 127 10.55 0.41 1.04
N THR A 128 10.20 1.54 0.43
CA THR A 128 10.56 2.84 0.99
C THR A 128 9.80 3.04 2.29
N THR A 129 10.27 3.94 3.13
CA THR A 129 9.70 4.19 4.46
C THR A 129 9.97 5.62 4.86
N ARG A 130 9.09 6.19 5.68
CA ARG A 130 9.34 7.50 6.33
C ARG A 130 10.07 7.36 7.66
N TYR A 131 10.16 6.14 8.15
CA TYR A 131 10.80 5.81 9.41
C TYR A 131 12.22 5.34 9.16
N ARG A 132 13.16 5.93 9.90
CA ARG A 132 14.53 5.42 9.99
C ARG A 132 14.48 4.07 10.69
N VAL A 133 15.08 3.05 10.10
CA VAL A 133 15.28 1.74 10.72
C VAL A 133 16.71 1.27 10.55
N GLY A 134 17.28 0.71 11.61
CA GLY A 134 18.69 0.33 11.63
C GLY A 134 19.65 1.51 11.45
N ASP A 135 20.94 1.17 11.49
CA ASP A 135 22.04 2.14 11.40
C ASP A 135 22.72 2.13 10.02
N GLY A 136 22.26 1.26 9.11
CA GLY A 136 22.81 1.08 7.77
C GLY A 136 22.68 2.30 6.84
N PRO A 137 23.38 2.28 5.69
CA PRO A 137 23.32 3.36 4.72
C PRO A 137 21.93 3.48 4.07
N LEU A 138 21.60 4.69 3.64
CA LEU A 138 20.38 4.99 2.90
C LEU A 138 20.67 5.20 1.42
N ILE A 139 19.73 4.79 0.60
CA ILE A 139 19.57 5.29 -0.76
C ILE A 139 18.58 6.46 -0.69
N GLU A 140 19.09 7.68 -0.87
CA GLU A 140 18.29 8.89 -0.91
C GLU A 140 17.82 9.18 -2.34
N PHE A 141 16.56 9.60 -2.50
CA PHE A 141 15.99 10.03 -3.77
C PHE A 141 14.95 11.13 -3.53
N GLU A 142 14.68 11.94 -4.56
CA GLU A 142 13.67 13.00 -4.49
C GLU A 142 12.27 12.47 -4.85
N GLU A 143 11.31 12.67 -3.94
CA GLU A 143 9.89 12.43 -4.20
C GLU A 143 9.25 13.73 -4.74
N ALA A 144 8.87 13.76 -6.02
CA ALA A 144 8.46 14.99 -6.70
C ALA A 144 7.13 15.61 -6.20
N HIS A 145 6.38 14.96 -5.28
CA HIS A 145 5.01 15.33 -4.93
C HIS A 145 4.66 15.32 -3.44
N SER A 146 5.63 15.21 -2.52
CA SER A 146 5.32 15.19 -1.09
C SER A 146 5.81 16.46 -0.39
N HIS A 147 4.87 17.12 0.32
CA HIS A 147 5.17 18.04 1.42
C HIS A 147 5.65 17.29 2.67
N ALA A 148 5.90 15.99 2.54
CA ALA A 148 6.38 15.15 3.60
C ALA A 148 7.91 15.16 3.58
N PRO A 149 8.53 14.95 4.75
CA PRO A 149 9.94 14.67 4.78
C PRO A 149 10.34 13.46 3.90
N ARG A 150 11.59 13.48 3.44
CA ARG A 150 12.25 12.45 2.62
C ARG A 150 11.76 11.04 2.96
N GLN A 151 11.37 10.28 1.92
CA GLN A 151 11.28 8.83 2.02
C GLN A 151 12.68 8.24 1.93
N PHE A 152 12.89 7.15 2.65
CA PHE A 152 14.15 6.45 2.71
C PHE A 152 14.01 5.06 2.12
N LEU A 153 15.01 4.64 1.36
CA LEU A 153 15.25 3.23 1.09
C LEU A 153 16.49 2.84 1.88
N HIS A 154 16.37 1.84 2.76
CA HIS A 154 17.49 1.40 3.59
C HIS A 154 18.22 0.26 2.87
N MET A 155 19.55 0.27 2.92
CA MET A 155 20.32 -0.88 2.46
C MET A 155 20.11 -2.06 3.40
N PRO A 156 20.11 -3.31 2.90
CA PRO A 156 20.07 -4.48 3.76
C PRO A 156 21.29 -4.53 4.69
N ASP A 157 21.06 -4.82 5.96
CA ASP A 157 22.14 -5.04 6.94
C ASP A 157 22.74 -6.46 6.84
N ASP A 158 21.97 -7.42 6.29
CA ASP A 158 22.46 -8.77 6.01
C ASP A 158 23.40 -8.74 4.79
N PRO A 159 24.66 -9.23 4.91
CA PRO A 159 25.62 -9.18 3.80
C PRO A 159 25.21 -9.96 2.55
N ALA A 160 24.45 -11.05 2.68
CA ALA A 160 23.98 -11.84 1.54
C ALA A 160 22.85 -11.11 0.80
N LEU A 161 21.92 -10.48 1.54
CA LEU A 161 20.87 -9.65 0.93
C LEU A 161 21.46 -8.39 0.28
N ALA A 162 22.45 -7.75 0.92
CA ALA A 162 23.15 -6.60 0.34
C ALA A 162 23.90 -6.97 -0.95
N ALA A 163 24.54 -8.14 -1.00
CA ALA A 163 25.19 -8.64 -2.21
C ALA A 163 24.16 -8.91 -3.32
N LYS A 164 23.02 -9.53 -2.99
CA LYS A 164 21.91 -9.76 -3.93
C LYS A 164 21.36 -8.45 -4.49
N PHE A 165 21.19 -7.41 -3.64
CA PHE A 165 20.80 -6.07 -4.07
C PHE A 165 21.79 -5.51 -5.10
N ALA A 166 23.09 -5.51 -4.79
CA ALA A 166 24.13 -4.94 -5.65
C ALA A 166 24.28 -5.67 -7.01
N GLN A 167 23.89 -6.95 -7.06
CA GLN A 167 23.93 -7.79 -8.26
C GLN A 167 22.62 -7.78 -9.06
N ALA A 168 21.58 -7.08 -8.58
CA ALA A 168 20.28 -7.05 -9.25
C ALA A 168 20.43 -6.59 -10.72
N ARG A 169 19.74 -7.29 -11.62
CA ARG A 169 19.72 -6.98 -13.06
C ARG A 169 18.39 -6.38 -13.52
N SER A 170 17.33 -6.63 -12.76
CA SER A 170 16.03 -5.99 -12.95
C SER A 170 15.56 -5.31 -11.68
N ILE A 171 14.84 -4.20 -11.84
CA ILE A 171 14.10 -3.57 -10.76
C ILE A 171 12.61 -3.48 -11.10
N VAL A 172 11.76 -3.95 -10.19
CA VAL A 172 10.30 -3.83 -10.23
C VAL A 172 9.90 -2.75 -9.22
N LEU A 173 9.32 -1.65 -9.70
CA LEU A 173 8.85 -0.56 -8.84
C LEU A 173 7.34 -0.59 -8.75
N VAL A 174 6.80 -0.58 -7.54
CA VAL A 174 5.37 -0.73 -7.28
C VAL A 174 4.82 0.51 -6.57
N ASP A 175 3.77 1.11 -7.14
CA ASP A 175 3.01 2.19 -6.50
C ASP A 175 1.50 1.95 -6.69
N ASP A 176 0.62 2.60 -5.92
CA ASP A 176 -0.81 2.45 -6.17
C ASP A 176 -1.29 3.30 -7.34
N GLU A 177 -0.74 4.52 -7.49
CA GLU A 177 -1.15 5.49 -8.51
C GLU A 177 0.06 6.14 -9.20
N ALA A 178 0.13 6.06 -10.53
CA ALA A 178 1.04 6.89 -11.33
C ALA A 178 0.33 8.12 -11.91
N SER A 179 0.82 9.31 -11.54
CA SER A 179 0.34 10.60 -12.05
C SER A 179 1.38 11.36 -12.90
N THR A 180 2.66 11.30 -12.52
CA THR A 180 3.79 11.87 -13.30
C THR A 180 4.97 10.91 -13.47
N GLY A 181 5.07 9.89 -12.61
CA GLY A 181 6.14 8.89 -12.59
C GLY A 181 7.54 9.38 -12.21
N ASN A 182 7.74 10.67 -11.91
CA ASN A 182 9.07 11.22 -11.57
C ASN A 182 9.76 10.45 -10.43
N THR A 183 8.99 10.05 -9.42
CA THR A 183 9.51 9.30 -8.28
C THR A 183 10.12 7.95 -8.70
N PHE A 184 9.50 7.24 -9.65
CA PHE A 184 10.06 5.99 -10.19
C PHE A 184 11.42 6.21 -10.86
N VAL A 185 11.54 7.26 -11.67
CA VAL A 185 12.80 7.59 -12.37
C VAL A 185 13.91 7.88 -11.36
N ASN A 186 13.62 8.71 -10.35
CA ASN A 186 14.59 9.11 -9.33
C ASN A 186 15.03 7.91 -8.49
N LEU A 187 14.08 7.07 -8.07
CA LEU A 187 14.38 5.86 -7.29
C LEU A 187 15.20 4.84 -8.10
N ALA A 188 14.82 4.58 -9.35
CA ALA A 188 15.59 3.69 -10.23
C ALA A 188 17.02 4.21 -10.44
N ALA A 189 17.18 5.52 -10.69
CA ALA A 189 18.49 6.13 -10.85
C ALA A 189 19.34 5.98 -9.58
N ALA A 190 18.77 6.24 -8.40
CA ALA A 190 19.47 6.09 -7.12
C ALA A 190 19.87 4.64 -6.85
N CYS A 191 18.99 3.67 -7.13
CA CYS A 191 19.30 2.24 -6.98
C CYS A 191 20.42 1.80 -7.94
N ARG A 192 20.43 2.31 -9.18
CA ARG A 192 21.44 1.98 -10.20
C ARG A 192 22.85 2.46 -9.85
N VAL A 193 22.99 3.45 -8.97
CA VAL A 193 24.31 3.85 -8.43
C VAL A 193 24.90 2.72 -7.58
N VAL A 194 24.07 1.99 -6.85
CA VAL A 194 24.46 0.88 -5.96
C VAL A 194 24.48 -0.46 -6.70
N ALA A 195 23.53 -0.66 -7.63
CA ALA A 195 23.38 -1.86 -8.45
C ALA A 195 23.54 -1.52 -9.95
N PRO A 196 24.78 -1.33 -10.43
CA PRO A 196 25.04 -0.87 -11.81
C PRO A 196 24.71 -1.93 -12.87
N ALA A 197 24.50 -3.19 -12.48
CA ALA A 197 24.10 -4.28 -13.36
C ALA A 197 22.62 -4.23 -13.77
N ILE A 198 21.81 -3.34 -13.15
CA ILE A 198 20.41 -3.16 -13.52
C ILE A 198 20.33 -2.67 -14.97
N GLU A 199 19.76 -3.53 -15.80
CA GLU A 199 19.57 -3.35 -17.23
C GLU A 199 18.09 -3.36 -17.64
N HIS A 200 17.16 -3.60 -16.69
CA HIS A 200 15.73 -3.56 -16.96
C HIS A 200 14.95 -2.94 -15.79
N VAL A 201 13.94 -2.14 -16.12
CA VAL A 201 12.98 -1.58 -15.16
C VAL A 201 11.57 -2.06 -15.51
N HIS A 202 10.80 -2.47 -14.51
CA HIS A 202 9.39 -2.77 -14.64
C HIS A 202 8.58 -1.93 -13.66
N LEU A 203 7.50 -1.31 -14.11
CA LEU A 203 6.61 -0.50 -13.26
C LEU A 203 5.27 -1.20 -13.08
N VAL A 204 4.80 -1.30 -11.84
CA VAL A 204 3.51 -1.90 -11.49
C VAL A 204 2.66 -0.86 -10.79
N THR A 205 1.45 -0.60 -11.30
CA THR A 205 0.47 0.25 -10.61
C THR A 205 -0.93 -0.33 -10.57
N ILE A 206 -1.76 0.14 -9.64
CA ILE A 206 -3.20 -0.12 -9.72
C ILE A 206 -3.79 0.80 -10.77
N THR A 207 -3.52 2.11 -10.67
CA THR A 207 -3.99 3.10 -11.64
C THR A 207 -2.83 3.85 -12.26
N ASN A 208 -2.75 3.83 -13.59
CA ASN A 208 -1.90 4.73 -14.35
C ASN A 208 -2.78 5.82 -14.97
N PHE A 209 -2.66 7.05 -14.44
CA PHE A 209 -3.40 8.21 -14.93
C PHE A 209 -2.53 9.23 -15.67
N MET A 210 -1.32 8.86 -16.09
CA MET A 210 -0.44 9.74 -16.86
C MET A 210 -0.93 9.96 -18.31
N GLY A 211 -1.89 9.15 -18.77
CA GLY A 211 -2.25 9.04 -20.17
C GLY A 211 -1.13 8.41 -21.03
N GLU A 212 -1.46 8.09 -22.28
CA GLU A 212 -0.55 7.37 -23.19
C GLU A 212 0.73 8.17 -23.51
N GLN A 213 0.59 9.48 -23.72
CA GLN A 213 1.72 10.36 -23.99
C GLN A 213 2.63 10.51 -22.75
N GLY A 214 2.04 10.73 -21.58
CA GLY A 214 2.80 10.86 -20.32
C GLY A 214 3.53 9.57 -19.97
N THR A 215 2.87 8.42 -20.17
CA THR A 215 3.48 7.10 -20.00
C THR A 215 4.65 6.91 -20.95
N SER A 216 4.48 7.16 -22.25
CA SER A 216 5.54 7.01 -23.25
C SER A 216 6.76 7.92 -22.94
N GLN A 217 6.51 9.16 -22.52
CA GLN A 217 7.57 10.09 -22.11
C GLN A 217 8.31 9.61 -20.86
N LEU A 218 7.58 9.05 -19.88
CA LEU A 218 8.19 8.51 -18.67
C LEU A 218 9.13 7.35 -18.98
N LEU A 219 8.69 6.38 -19.78
CA LEU A 219 9.48 5.18 -20.09
C LEU A 219 10.81 5.53 -20.77
N GLY A 220 10.84 6.60 -21.58
CA GLY A 220 12.07 7.08 -22.22
C GLY A 220 13.12 7.68 -21.28
N ARG A 221 12.82 7.89 -19.99
CA ARG A 221 13.69 8.61 -19.05
C ARG A 221 14.61 7.73 -18.20
N PHE A 222 14.41 6.42 -18.19
CA PHE A 222 15.19 5.51 -17.32
C PHE A 222 16.58 5.17 -17.87
N GLY A 223 16.80 5.37 -19.18
CA GLY A 223 18.08 5.06 -19.84
C GLY A 223 18.41 3.56 -19.93
N VAL A 224 17.42 2.69 -19.68
CA VAL A 224 17.45 1.23 -19.84
C VAL A 224 16.07 0.78 -20.37
N PRO A 225 15.94 -0.43 -20.95
CA PRO A 225 14.64 -1.03 -21.24
C PRO A 225 13.65 -0.91 -20.06
N VAL A 226 12.43 -0.45 -20.38
CA VAL A 226 11.35 -0.30 -19.40
C VAL A 226 10.08 -0.96 -19.90
N THR A 227 9.43 -1.69 -19.01
CA THR A 227 8.09 -2.24 -19.20
C THR A 227 7.18 -1.75 -18.08
N HIS A 228 5.88 -1.79 -18.27
CA HIS A 228 4.93 -1.46 -17.21
C HIS A 228 3.65 -2.26 -17.37
N ASN A 229 2.94 -2.45 -16.27
CA ASN A 229 1.54 -2.87 -16.28
C ASN A 229 0.76 -2.12 -15.21
N ALA A 230 -0.48 -1.76 -15.55
CA ALA A 230 -1.44 -1.19 -14.63
C ALA A 230 -2.72 -2.03 -14.63
N ALA A 231 -3.41 -2.11 -13.48
CA ALA A 231 -4.75 -2.71 -13.45
C ALA A 231 -5.78 -1.83 -14.20
N LEU A 232 -5.55 -0.51 -14.22
CA LEU A 232 -6.36 0.48 -14.92
C LEU A 232 -5.49 1.55 -15.57
N GLU A 233 -5.70 1.77 -16.85
CA GLU A 233 -5.09 2.84 -17.64
C GLU A 233 -6.09 3.98 -17.84
N GLY A 234 -5.65 5.22 -17.73
CA GLY A 234 -6.53 6.38 -17.86
C GLY A 234 -5.81 7.72 -17.87
N ALA A 235 -6.59 8.79 -17.72
CA ALA A 235 -6.09 10.14 -17.50
C ALA A 235 -7.08 10.91 -16.62
N PHE A 236 -6.62 11.98 -15.99
CA PHE A 236 -7.51 12.91 -15.29
C PHE A 236 -7.15 14.38 -15.54
N SER A 237 -8.12 15.24 -15.32
CA SER A 237 -7.94 16.67 -15.15
C SER A 237 -8.72 17.16 -13.94
N PHE A 238 -8.15 18.12 -13.20
CA PHE A 238 -8.78 18.70 -12.03
C PHE A 238 -8.83 20.22 -12.15
N GLU A 239 -10.03 20.78 -12.08
CA GLU A 239 -10.29 22.21 -12.01
C GLU A 239 -10.57 22.60 -10.56
N ALA A 240 -9.65 23.34 -9.93
CA ALA A 240 -9.78 23.73 -8.53
C ALA A 240 -10.91 24.75 -8.33
N GLY A 241 -11.74 24.53 -7.31
CA GLY A 241 -12.75 25.48 -6.87
C GLY A 241 -12.20 26.53 -5.88
N GLN A 242 -13.05 27.45 -5.44
CA GLN A 242 -12.69 28.38 -4.37
C GLN A 242 -12.81 27.68 -3.01
N LEU A 243 -11.68 27.50 -2.32
CA LEU A 243 -11.61 26.96 -0.96
C LEU A 243 -10.90 27.95 -0.04
N GLU A 244 -11.51 28.23 1.10
CA GLU A 244 -10.78 28.76 2.24
C GLU A 244 -10.08 27.61 2.95
N THR A 245 -8.75 27.56 2.87
CA THR A 245 -7.97 26.54 3.56
C THR A 245 -7.51 27.03 4.93
N GLY A 246 -7.77 26.24 5.97
CA GLY A 246 -6.97 26.29 7.19
C GLY A 246 -5.56 25.75 6.91
N ALA A 247 -4.54 26.35 7.51
CA ALA A 247 -3.18 25.83 7.42
C ALA A 247 -3.12 24.41 8.01
N ALA A 248 -2.61 23.44 7.25
CA ALA A 248 -2.33 22.12 7.79
C ALA A 248 -1.23 22.26 8.88
N PRO A 249 -1.37 21.63 10.05
CA PRO A 249 -0.32 21.66 11.06
C PRO A 249 0.98 21.11 10.48
N ALA A 250 2.09 21.80 10.75
CA ALA A 250 3.42 21.37 10.30
C ALA A 250 3.80 20.04 10.98
N GLN A 251 4.23 19.06 10.19
CA GLN A 251 4.71 17.78 10.69
C GLN A 251 6.03 17.98 11.45
N ARG A 252 6.16 17.34 12.62
CA ARG A 252 7.44 17.31 13.32
C ARG A 252 8.31 16.24 12.66
N TYR A 253 9.21 16.69 11.79
CA TYR A 253 10.18 15.81 11.15
C TYR A 253 11.49 15.80 11.93
N ASP A 254 11.92 14.60 12.28
CA ASP A 254 13.28 14.31 12.70
C ASP A 254 13.73 13.08 11.90
N ALA A 255 14.68 13.29 11.00
CA ALA A 255 15.21 12.26 10.09
C ALA A 255 15.93 11.12 10.83
N SER A 256 16.36 11.39 12.07
CA SER A 256 17.13 10.46 12.90
C SER A 256 16.32 9.83 14.02
N ALA A 257 15.06 10.26 14.21
CA ALA A 257 14.24 9.72 15.26
C ALA A 257 13.93 8.24 15.01
N ASP A 258 14.45 7.38 15.88
CA ASP A 258 13.95 6.02 16.03
C ASP A 258 12.53 6.09 16.62
N ARG A 259 11.57 5.70 15.79
CA ARG A 259 10.13 5.72 16.07
C ARG A 259 9.60 4.32 16.37
N GLY A 260 10.47 3.33 16.53
CA GLY A 260 10.12 1.94 16.82
C GLY A 260 9.52 1.19 15.63
N ALA A 261 9.72 1.67 14.40
CA ALA A 261 9.35 0.94 13.19
C ALA A 261 10.24 -0.30 13.03
N SER A 262 9.68 -1.43 12.60
CA SER A 262 10.42 -2.68 12.54
C SER A 262 11.28 -2.78 11.27
N ALA A 263 12.47 -3.36 11.43
CA ALA A 263 13.33 -3.77 10.33
C ALA A 263 12.89 -5.10 9.68
N ALA A 264 12.07 -5.91 10.37
CA ALA A 264 11.85 -7.33 10.04
C ALA A 264 10.86 -7.60 8.89
N PHE A 265 10.20 -6.56 8.35
CA PHE A 265 9.07 -6.73 7.43
C PHE A 265 9.28 -5.99 6.11
N GLY A 266 10.48 -6.15 5.53
CA GLY A 266 10.80 -5.64 4.19
C GLY A 266 11.53 -4.30 4.14
N ARG A 267 11.66 -3.55 5.25
CA ARG A 267 12.45 -2.30 5.25
C ARG A 267 13.95 -2.54 5.06
N LEU A 268 14.51 -3.61 5.62
CA LEU A 268 15.90 -4.05 5.42
C LEU A 268 16.02 -5.25 4.47
N ALA A 269 15.02 -5.37 3.60
CA ALA A 269 14.83 -6.44 2.65
C ALA A 269 14.43 -7.82 3.18
N VAL A 270 13.67 -8.53 2.35
CA VAL A 270 13.34 -9.95 2.50
C VAL A 270 13.42 -10.61 1.12
N ASP A 271 13.80 -11.88 1.08
CA ASP A 271 13.90 -12.68 -0.15
C ASP A 271 12.95 -13.88 -0.17
N HIS A 272 11.95 -13.86 0.72
CA HIS A 272 10.94 -14.89 0.87
C HIS A 272 9.57 -14.27 1.14
N ALA A 273 8.52 -15.06 0.96
CA ALA A 273 7.19 -14.68 1.35
C ALA A 273 7.06 -14.63 2.87
N LEU A 274 6.47 -13.55 3.39
CA LEU A 274 6.28 -13.40 4.82
C LEU A 274 5.24 -14.40 5.33
N ALA A 275 5.50 -14.97 6.49
CA ALA A 275 4.65 -15.94 7.14
C ALA A 275 4.07 -15.41 8.46
N LEU A 276 2.93 -15.97 8.85
CA LEU A 276 2.34 -15.77 10.16
C LEU A 276 2.44 -17.05 11.00
N PRO A 277 2.51 -16.95 12.34
CA PRO A 277 2.39 -18.12 13.19
C PRO A 277 1.02 -18.77 12.98
N PRO A 278 0.92 -20.03 12.50
CA PRO A 278 -0.37 -20.64 12.18
C PRO A 278 -1.32 -20.72 13.38
N ALA A 279 -0.76 -20.88 14.58
CA ALA A 279 -1.51 -20.93 15.83
C ALA A 279 -2.21 -19.59 16.17
N LEU A 280 -1.69 -18.45 15.69
CA LEU A 280 -2.31 -17.14 15.92
C LEU A 280 -3.67 -17.06 15.22
N ALA A 281 -3.73 -17.37 13.93
CA ALA A 281 -4.98 -17.32 13.17
C ALA A 281 -6.00 -18.35 13.68
N ALA A 282 -5.54 -19.59 13.97
CA ALA A 282 -6.41 -20.64 14.50
C ALA A 282 -7.03 -20.25 15.85
N GLY A 283 -6.24 -19.77 16.81
CA GLY A 283 -6.73 -19.37 18.12
C GLY A 283 -7.65 -18.15 18.10
N LEU A 284 -7.47 -17.25 17.12
CA LEU A 284 -8.39 -16.12 16.90
C LEU A 284 -9.69 -16.58 16.26
N PHE A 285 -9.62 -17.47 15.26
CA PHE A 285 -10.78 -18.00 14.57
C PHE A 285 -11.73 -18.78 15.51
N GLU A 286 -11.19 -19.53 16.48
CA GLU A 286 -11.99 -20.23 17.50
C GLU A 286 -12.88 -19.29 18.34
N GLN A 287 -12.56 -18.00 18.38
CA GLN A 287 -13.31 -16.97 19.11
C GLN A 287 -14.38 -16.28 18.26
N VAL A 288 -14.42 -16.55 16.95
CA VAL A 288 -15.35 -15.95 15.99
C VAL A 288 -16.53 -16.90 15.78
N GLN A 289 -17.74 -16.44 16.10
CA GLN A 289 -18.97 -17.17 15.87
C GLN A 289 -19.48 -16.98 14.42
N PRO A 290 -20.24 -17.94 13.87
CA PRO A 290 -20.86 -17.78 12.56
C PRO A 290 -21.69 -16.49 12.45
N GLY A 291 -21.45 -15.72 11.39
CA GLY A 291 -22.12 -14.44 11.14
C GLY A 291 -21.49 -13.22 11.81
N GLN A 292 -20.48 -13.39 12.66
CA GLN A 292 -19.70 -12.29 13.20
C GLN A 292 -18.72 -11.75 12.16
N ARG A 293 -18.57 -10.41 12.14
CA ARG A 293 -17.69 -9.70 11.22
C ARG A 293 -16.40 -9.32 11.89
N VAL A 294 -15.29 -9.55 11.19
CA VAL A 294 -13.94 -9.29 11.66
C VAL A 294 -13.31 -8.17 10.84
N LEU A 295 -12.68 -7.20 11.50
CA LEU A 295 -11.81 -6.22 10.89
C LEU A 295 -10.38 -6.44 11.38
N VAL A 296 -9.45 -6.67 10.46
CA VAL A 296 -8.01 -6.68 10.77
C VAL A 296 -7.40 -5.36 10.31
N LEU A 297 -6.73 -4.65 11.23
CA LEU A 297 -6.13 -3.34 11.00
C LEU A 297 -4.61 -3.40 11.08
N GLY A 298 -3.91 -2.92 10.06
CA GLY A 298 -2.49 -2.57 10.16
C GLY A 298 -2.30 -1.11 10.60
N THR A 299 -1.18 -0.78 11.23
CA THR A 299 -0.84 0.62 11.55
C THR A 299 0.07 1.22 10.48
N GLY A 300 -0.28 2.38 9.90
CA GLY A 300 0.59 3.10 8.95
C GLY A 300 1.05 2.21 7.78
N GLU A 301 2.37 2.09 7.61
CA GLU A 301 3.02 1.24 6.60
C GLU A 301 2.86 -0.27 6.91
N PHE A 302 2.52 -0.65 8.15
CA PHE A 302 2.45 -2.04 8.64
C PHE A 302 1.16 -2.77 8.23
N MET A 303 0.85 -2.74 6.93
CA MET A 303 -0.41 -3.26 6.39
C MET A 303 -0.34 -4.72 5.89
N HIS A 304 0.83 -5.20 5.45
CA HIS A 304 0.93 -6.55 4.88
C HIS A 304 0.71 -7.66 5.92
N PRO A 305 1.27 -7.60 7.16
CA PRO A 305 0.97 -8.62 8.17
C PRO A 305 -0.52 -8.66 8.58
N ALA A 306 -1.20 -7.51 8.57
CA ALA A 306 -2.65 -7.46 8.75
C ALA A 306 -3.40 -8.15 7.60
N TYR A 307 -2.95 -7.95 6.35
CA TYR A 307 -3.48 -8.69 5.20
C TYR A 307 -3.26 -10.21 5.33
N LEU A 308 -2.07 -10.65 5.74
CA LEU A 308 -1.79 -12.08 5.95
C LEU A 308 -2.72 -12.68 7.01
N LEU A 309 -3.00 -11.94 8.10
CA LEU A 309 -3.85 -12.44 9.18
C LEU A 309 -5.31 -12.51 8.72
N GLY A 310 -5.78 -11.46 8.05
CA GLY A 310 -7.08 -11.45 7.41
C GLY A 310 -7.24 -12.60 6.42
N ARG A 311 -6.23 -12.85 5.56
CA ARG A 311 -6.24 -13.96 4.61
C ARG A 311 -6.37 -15.31 5.30
N ALA A 312 -5.59 -15.56 6.34
CA ALA A 312 -5.66 -16.82 7.10
C ALA A 312 -7.04 -17.01 7.75
N LEU A 313 -7.63 -15.95 8.31
CA LEU A 313 -8.98 -16.00 8.89
C LEU A 313 -10.06 -16.23 7.82
N GLU A 314 -9.93 -15.60 6.65
CA GLU A 314 -10.85 -15.79 5.52
C GLU A 314 -10.79 -17.22 4.98
N GLU A 315 -9.58 -17.78 4.85
CA GLU A 315 -9.36 -19.18 4.43
C GLU A 315 -9.95 -20.19 5.43
N MET A 316 -10.06 -19.82 6.71
CA MET A 316 -10.76 -20.60 7.74
C MET A 316 -12.29 -20.38 7.72
N GLY A 317 -12.80 -19.41 6.95
CA GLY A 317 -14.22 -19.15 6.76
C GLY A 317 -14.78 -17.95 7.55
N ALA A 318 -13.95 -17.09 8.12
CA ALA A 318 -14.41 -15.87 8.78
C ALA A 318 -14.91 -14.83 7.75
N ASP A 319 -15.96 -14.06 8.10
CA ASP A 319 -16.31 -12.85 7.35
C ASP A 319 -15.40 -11.71 7.77
N VAL A 320 -14.30 -11.55 7.04
CA VAL A 320 -13.20 -10.66 7.41
C VAL A 320 -12.87 -9.66 6.31
N VAL A 321 -12.58 -8.44 6.72
CA VAL A 321 -12.00 -7.39 5.89
C VAL A 321 -10.73 -6.86 6.53
N VAL A 322 -9.84 -6.31 5.70
CA VAL A 322 -8.58 -5.74 6.13
C VAL A 322 -8.49 -4.28 5.73
N GLN A 323 -7.86 -3.49 6.59
CA GLN A 323 -7.56 -2.09 6.35
C GLN A 323 -6.28 -1.70 7.09
N SER A 324 -5.77 -0.48 6.89
CA SER A 324 -4.72 0.11 7.70
C SER A 324 -5.00 1.57 8.04
N THR A 325 -4.38 2.04 9.11
CA THR A 325 -4.47 3.45 9.52
C THR A 325 -3.68 4.33 8.55
N THR A 326 -4.00 5.62 8.49
CA THR A 326 -3.25 6.61 7.71
C THR A 326 -3.09 7.91 8.46
N ARG A 327 -2.04 8.66 8.14
CA ARG A 327 -1.81 10.04 8.58
C ARG A 327 -2.46 11.12 7.70
N SER A 328 -3.07 10.72 6.57
CA SER A 328 -3.58 11.66 5.57
C SER A 328 -4.94 12.21 5.97
N PRO A 329 -5.10 13.53 6.19
CA PRO A 329 -6.40 14.11 6.47
C PRO A 329 -7.26 14.18 5.20
N ILE A 330 -8.31 13.35 5.16
CA ILE A 330 -9.32 13.28 4.10
C ILE A 330 -10.65 13.79 4.65
N LEU A 331 -11.39 14.53 3.82
CA LEU A 331 -12.73 14.98 4.17
C LEU A 331 -13.70 13.80 4.13
N VAL A 332 -14.66 13.78 5.05
CA VAL A 332 -15.79 12.85 5.01
C VAL A 332 -16.74 13.31 3.88
N TRP A 333 -16.43 12.88 2.67
CA TRP A 333 -17.18 13.20 1.46
C TRP A 333 -16.93 12.14 0.36
N GLY A 334 -17.94 11.89 -0.45
CA GLY A 334 -17.85 10.96 -1.59
C GLY A 334 -17.65 9.52 -1.12
N ALA A 335 -16.53 8.90 -1.51
CA ALA A 335 -16.17 7.54 -1.13
C ALA A 335 -15.71 7.39 0.35
N VAL A 336 -15.64 8.47 1.10
CA VAL A 336 -15.32 8.46 2.53
C VAL A 336 -16.56 8.83 3.34
N ALA A 337 -17.18 7.84 3.98
CA ALA A 337 -18.43 7.97 4.71
C ALA A 337 -18.25 8.23 6.22
N SER A 338 -17.11 7.83 6.79
CA SER A 338 -16.79 8.04 8.20
C SER A 338 -15.28 8.21 8.40
N ALA A 339 -14.91 8.81 9.51
CA ALA A 339 -13.53 8.92 9.97
C ALA A 339 -13.46 8.71 11.48
N VAL A 340 -12.55 7.83 11.91
CA VAL A 340 -12.12 7.71 13.31
C VAL A 340 -10.74 8.33 13.42
N THR A 341 -10.61 9.36 14.26
CA THR A 341 -9.35 10.05 14.52
C THR A 341 -8.78 9.62 15.87
N PHE A 342 -7.47 9.40 15.91
CA PHE A 342 -6.72 9.02 17.12
C PHE A 342 -5.27 9.55 17.04
N PRO A 343 -4.54 9.63 18.17
CA PRO A 343 -3.15 10.07 18.17
C PRO A 343 -2.25 9.11 17.37
N ASP A 344 -1.14 9.63 16.87
CA ASP A 344 -0.18 8.81 16.12
C ASP A 344 0.66 7.91 17.04
N ASN A 345 0.74 6.62 16.69
CA ASN A 345 1.54 5.62 17.37
C ASN A 345 3.01 5.58 16.93
N TYR A 346 3.38 6.30 15.87
CA TYR A 346 4.75 6.43 15.37
C TYR A 346 5.46 7.71 15.86
N GLY A 347 4.84 8.54 16.71
CA GLY A 347 5.50 9.70 17.33
C GLY A 347 5.83 10.88 16.40
N GLU A 348 5.18 10.97 15.24
CA GLU A 348 5.30 12.05 14.27
C GLU A 348 4.58 13.35 14.71
N GLY A 349 3.71 13.25 15.73
CA GLY A 349 2.95 14.38 16.26
C GLY A 349 1.82 14.85 15.33
N VAL A 350 1.36 14.01 14.40
CA VAL A 350 0.13 14.23 13.62
C VAL A 350 -0.97 13.29 14.08
N ALA A 351 -2.22 13.60 13.76
CA ALA A 351 -3.31 12.66 13.99
C ALA A 351 -3.29 11.55 12.93
N ASN A 352 -3.67 10.35 13.36
CA ASN A 352 -3.95 9.23 12.46
C ASN A 352 -5.46 9.02 12.34
N PHE A 353 -5.84 8.40 11.23
CA PHE A 353 -7.21 8.24 10.79
C PHE A 353 -7.47 6.81 10.33
N ILE A 354 -8.70 6.36 10.54
CA ILE A 354 -9.29 5.20 9.86
C ILE A 354 -10.57 5.68 9.19
N TYR A 355 -10.72 5.39 7.90
CA TYR A 355 -11.87 5.81 7.10
C TYR A 355 -12.80 4.65 6.83
N ASN A 356 -14.10 4.93 6.67
CA ASN A 356 -15.12 3.92 6.36
C ASN A 356 -15.24 2.80 7.42
N VAL A 357 -14.79 3.09 8.63
CA VAL A 357 -14.95 2.27 9.85
C VAL A 357 -15.62 3.14 10.91
N ALA A 358 -16.54 2.55 11.67
CA ALA A 358 -17.18 3.17 12.82
C ALA A 358 -17.14 2.23 14.04
N PRO A 359 -17.07 2.77 15.27
CA PRO A 359 -17.21 1.98 16.49
C PRO A 359 -18.48 1.12 16.46
N GLY A 360 -18.37 -0.15 16.86
CA GLY A 360 -19.48 -1.11 16.84
C GLY A 360 -19.87 -1.65 15.46
N GLN A 361 -19.15 -1.29 14.39
CA GLN A 361 -19.41 -1.84 13.05
C GLN A 361 -18.96 -3.30 12.90
N TYR A 362 -17.98 -3.75 13.68
CA TYR A 362 -17.42 -5.11 13.62
C TYR A 362 -17.49 -5.74 15.00
N ASP A 363 -17.75 -7.05 15.03
CA ASP A 363 -17.81 -7.83 16.27
C ASP A 363 -16.41 -8.06 16.84
N HIS A 364 -15.42 -8.18 15.95
CA HIS A 364 -14.01 -8.31 16.30
C HIS A 364 -13.17 -7.30 15.54
N VAL A 365 -12.36 -6.52 16.25
CA VAL A 365 -11.35 -5.64 15.66
C VAL A 365 -9.97 -6.07 16.16
N LEU A 366 -9.10 -6.44 15.23
CA LEU A 366 -7.76 -6.96 15.50
C LEU A 366 -6.71 -5.98 14.95
N VAL A 367 -6.00 -5.26 15.80
CA VAL A 367 -4.99 -4.28 15.38
C VAL A 367 -3.60 -4.91 15.42
N CYS A 368 -3.02 -5.11 14.24
CA CYS A 368 -1.64 -5.53 14.02
C CYS A 368 -0.74 -4.29 14.01
N HIS A 369 0.23 -4.23 14.93
CA HIS A 369 1.17 -3.12 15.01
C HIS A 369 2.61 -3.62 15.18
N GLU A 370 3.56 -2.83 14.70
CA GLU A 370 5.00 -3.11 14.81
C GLU A 370 5.68 -2.29 15.92
N THR A 371 5.14 -1.11 16.23
CA THR A 371 5.69 -0.23 17.25
C THR A 371 5.42 -0.80 18.65
N PRO A 372 6.25 -0.47 19.66
CA PRO A 372 5.91 -0.75 21.05
C PRO A 372 4.51 -0.22 21.41
N PRO A 373 3.79 -0.88 22.35
CA PRO A 373 2.45 -0.45 22.75
C PRO A 373 2.50 0.95 23.39
N THR A 374 1.78 1.89 22.79
CA THR A 374 1.76 3.31 23.20
C THR A 374 0.37 3.71 23.68
N ALA A 375 0.24 4.87 24.35
CA ALA A 375 -1.06 5.42 24.73
C ALA A 375 -1.98 5.63 23.52
N ALA A 376 -1.39 5.99 22.36
CA ALA A 376 -2.10 6.13 21.09
C ALA A 376 -2.78 4.82 20.64
N LEU A 377 -2.07 3.69 20.74
CA LEU A 377 -2.62 2.37 20.41
C LEU A 377 -3.73 1.95 21.38
N HIS A 378 -3.59 2.23 22.67
CA HIS A 378 -4.64 1.95 23.67
C HIS A 378 -5.87 2.83 23.44
N GLU A 379 -5.69 4.10 23.07
CA GLU A 379 -6.81 4.97 22.70
C GLU A 379 -7.54 4.45 21.45
N LEU A 380 -6.82 4.04 20.41
CA LEU A 380 -7.40 3.41 19.23
C LEU A 380 -8.20 2.15 19.61
N ALA A 381 -7.60 1.28 20.43
CA ALA A 381 -8.24 0.07 20.89
C ALA A 381 -9.52 0.35 21.68
N GLY A 382 -9.49 1.32 22.60
CA GLY A 382 -10.68 1.75 23.35
C GLY A 382 -11.78 2.31 22.45
N LYS A 383 -11.44 3.11 21.42
CA LYS A 383 -12.43 3.67 20.48
C LYS A 383 -13.13 2.60 19.65
N LEU A 384 -12.44 1.53 19.28
CA LEU A 384 -12.97 0.49 18.38
C LEU A 384 -13.40 -0.79 19.11
N GLY A 385 -13.15 -0.90 20.42
CA GLY A 385 -13.29 -2.17 21.12
C GLY A 385 -12.30 -3.22 20.60
N ALA A 386 -11.11 -2.80 20.20
CA ALA A 386 -10.14 -3.66 19.52
C ALA A 386 -9.19 -4.39 20.47
N ARG A 387 -8.66 -5.52 19.97
CA ARG A 387 -7.52 -6.24 20.54
C ARG A 387 -6.24 -5.80 19.83
N LEU A 388 -5.14 -5.73 20.56
CA LEU A 388 -3.85 -5.28 20.06
C LEU A 388 -2.89 -6.46 19.92
N PHE A 389 -2.24 -6.59 18.77
CA PHE A 389 -1.26 -7.63 18.46
C PHE A 389 0.07 -6.99 18.03
N HIS A 390 1.09 -7.11 18.87
CA HIS A 390 2.43 -6.60 18.61
C HIS A 390 3.25 -7.64 17.84
N PHE A 391 3.58 -7.31 16.59
CA PHE A 391 4.44 -8.12 15.74
C PHE A 391 5.90 -7.73 15.94
N LYS A 392 6.63 -8.56 16.69
CA LYS A 392 8.07 -8.39 16.89
C LYS A 392 8.89 -9.05 15.79
N SER A 393 8.38 -10.15 15.25
CA SER A 393 8.89 -10.85 14.07
C SER A 393 7.77 -11.70 13.46
N GLU A 394 8.03 -12.35 12.33
CA GLU A 394 7.10 -13.33 11.73
C GLU A 394 6.76 -14.49 12.67
N LYS A 395 7.61 -14.78 13.66
CA LYS A 395 7.45 -15.92 14.57
C LYS A 395 6.93 -15.52 15.95
N LEU A 396 6.99 -14.24 16.29
CA LEU A 396 6.64 -13.73 17.61
C LEU A 396 5.63 -12.60 17.51
N VAL A 397 4.39 -12.93 17.90
CA VAL A 397 3.28 -11.99 18.01
C VAL A 397 2.73 -12.06 19.42
N GLU A 398 2.61 -10.91 20.07
CA GLU A 398 2.13 -10.79 21.45
C GLU A 398 0.79 -10.06 21.48
N GLU A 399 -0.22 -10.62 22.15
CA GLU A 399 -1.44 -9.88 22.44
C GLU A 399 -1.17 -8.91 23.60
N ILE A 400 -1.46 -7.63 23.39
CA ILE A 400 -1.26 -6.57 24.37
C ILE A 400 -2.57 -6.34 25.13
N PRO A 401 -2.58 -6.44 26.48
CA PRO A 401 -3.78 -6.17 27.27
C PRO A 401 -4.26 -4.73 27.13
N VAL A 402 -5.53 -4.55 26.77
CA VAL A 402 -6.22 -3.26 26.73
C VAL A 402 -7.04 -3.14 28.01
N ARG A 403 -6.49 -2.50 29.05
CA ARG A 403 -7.18 -2.29 30.34
C ARG A 403 -7.70 -0.87 30.47
#